data_AF-D9R4S0-F1
#
_entry.id   AF-D9R4S0-F1
#
_cell.length_a   1.000
_cell.length_b   1.000
_cell.length_c   1.000
_cell.angle_alpha   90.00
_cell.angle_beta   90.00
_cell.angle_gamma   90.00
#
_symmetry.space_group_name_H-M   'P 1'
#
loop_
_entity.id
_entity.type
_entity.pdbx_description
1 polymer ?
#
loop_
_entity_poly.entity_id
_entity_poly.type
_entity_poly.pdbx_seq_one_letter_code
_entity_poly.pdbx_strand_id
1 'polypeptide(L)'
;MPFFLFSDDAKRKQGLTGKCEKGNTLRVSLYAPKNRAIKRKGERKMRKYKNGGQLETVMCNCCGKKIIVSEGVAREGVISINHTWDFFSEKDGEIHHFDLCEDCYDTMIQEFKIPVEVEEQLEYL
;
A
#
# COMPACT_ATOMS: atom_id res chain seq x y z
N MET A 1 6.15 -31.53 45.66
CA MET A 1 6.31 -32.27 44.40
C MET A 1 6.76 -31.27 43.34
N PRO A 2 8.00 -31.42 42.85
CA PRO A 2 8.76 -30.43 42.09
C PRO A 2 8.47 -30.54 40.59
N PHE A 3 8.77 -29.50 39.82
CA PHE A 3 9.38 -29.67 38.49
C PHE A 3 10.34 -28.51 38.24
N PHE A 4 11.62 -28.86 38.18
CA PHE A 4 12.74 -28.06 37.73
C PHE A 4 12.62 -27.74 36.24
N LEU A 5 13.19 -26.60 35.82
CA LEU A 5 14.05 -26.40 34.64
C LEU A 5 14.67 -25.00 34.82
N PHE A 6 15.97 -24.85 35.11
CA PHE A 6 17.10 -24.81 34.15
C PHE A 6 16.78 -23.84 32.98
N SER A 7 17.50 -22.75 32.69
CA SER A 7 18.94 -22.50 32.82
C SER A 7 19.25 -20.99 32.88
N ASP A 8 20.38 -20.68 33.51
CA ASP A 8 21.17 -19.48 33.30
C ASP A 8 21.42 -19.20 31.82
N ASP A 9 21.30 -17.93 31.40
CA ASP A 9 22.27 -17.36 30.47
C ASP A 9 22.16 -15.82 30.46
N ALA A 10 23.19 -15.20 31.03
CA ALA A 10 23.46 -13.79 30.90
C ALA A 10 23.82 -13.45 29.45
N LYS A 11 22.99 -12.64 28.78
CA LYS A 11 23.42 -11.83 27.63
C LYS A 11 22.91 -10.40 27.83
N ARG A 12 23.72 -9.59 28.52
CA ARG A 12 24.66 -8.64 27.91
C ARG A 12 23.91 -7.49 27.23
N LYS A 13 23.92 -6.35 27.92
CA LYS A 13 23.63 -5.03 27.35
C LYS A 13 24.40 -4.87 26.04
N GLN A 14 23.72 -4.47 24.99
CA GLN A 14 24.28 -3.50 24.03
C GLN A 14 23.16 -2.55 23.63
N GLY A 15 23.00 -1.49 24.42
CA GLY A 15 22.57 -0.23 23.83
C GLY A 15 23.63 0.12 22.79
N LEU A 16 23.22 0.25 21.53
CA LEU A 16 24.08 0.80 20.49
C LEU A 16 24.14 2.31 20.71
N THR A 17 25.04 2.74 21.59
CA THR A 17 25.59 4.09 21.55
C THR A 17 26.55 4.16 20.38
N GLY A 18 26.01 4.34 19.18
CA GLY A 18 26.78 4.81 18.03
C GLY A 18 26.82 6.33 18.09
N LYS A 19 27.94 6.91 18.51
CA LYS A 19 28.25 8.29 18.13
C LYS A 19 28.65 8.25 16.66
N CYS A 20 27.77 8.70 15.78
CA CYS A 20 28.12 8.95 14.38
C CYS A 20 28.66 10.37 14.29
N GLU A 21 29.98 10.48 14.14
CA GLU A 21 30.64 11.75 13.87
C GLU A 21 30.48 12.05 12.38
N LYS A 22 29.72 13.13 12.09
CA LYS A 22 29.56 13.77 10.77
C LYS A 22 29.02 12.87 9.66
N GLY A 23 27.70 12.87 9.51
CA GLY A 23 27.03 12.34 8.32
C GLY A 23 25.53 12.52 8.50
N ASN A 24 24.89 13.24 7.58
CA ASN A 24 23.49 13.64 7.63
C ASN A 24 22.60 12.55 8.24
N THR A 25 21.92 12.92 9.32
CA THR A 25 20.89 12.11 9.97
C THR A 25 19.79 11.84 8.96
N LEU A 26 19.89 10.74 8.21
CA LEU A 26 18.78 10.19 7.47
C LEU A 26 17.78 9.72 8.52
N ARG A 27 16.77 10.55 8.78
CA ARG A 27 15.57 10.13 9.51
C ARG A 27 14.95 9.00 8.70
N VAL A 28 15.25 7.76 9.09
CA VAL A 28 14.49 6.60 8.63
C VAL A 28 13.11 6.76 9.27
N SER A 29 12.15 7.36 8.57
CA SER A 29 10.77 7.36 9.04
C SER A 29 10.31 5.92 9.00
N LEU A 30 10.20 5.30 10.18
CA LEU A 30 9.62 3.99 10.37
C LEU A 30 8.12 4.09 10.04
N TYR A 31 7.77 4.08 8.76
CA TYR A 31 6.40 3.83 8.34
C TYR A 31 6.14 2.34 8.54
N ALA A 32 5.65 2.01 9.73
CA ALA A 32 5.13 0.69 10.00
C ALA A 32 3.96 0.44 9.02
N PRO A 33 4.01 -0.61 8.18
CA PRO A 33 2.88 -0.94 7.32
C PRO A 33 1.68 -1.16 8.24
N LYS A 34 0.61 -0.37 8.06
CA LYS A 34 -0.64 -0.59 8.79
C LYS A 34 -1.19 -1.93 8.33
N ASN A 35 -0.79 -2.97 9.06
CA ASN A 35 -1.33 -4.32 8.99
C ASN A 35 -2.76 -4.28 9.55
N ARG A 36 -3.65 -3.56 8.85
CA ARG A 36 -5.08 -3.65 9.07
C ARG A 36 -5.46 -4.99 8.48
N ALA A 37 -5.46 -6.02 9.33
CA ALA A 37 -5.94 -7.35 8.99
C ALA A 37 -7.43 -7.25 8.64
N ILE A 38 -7.75 -6.85 7.40
CA ILE A 38 -9.08 -6.92 6.84
C ILE A 38 -9.33 -8.41 6.57
N LYS A 39 -9.76 -9.13 7.61
CA LYS A 39 -10.33 -10.46 7.44
C LYS A 39 -11.60 -10.31 6.62
N ARG A 40 -11.57 -10.63 5.33
CA ARG A 40 -12.79 -10.76 4.52
C ARG A 40 -12.81 -12.07 3.76
N LYS A 41 -13.74 -12.92 4.18
CA LYS A 41 -14.26 -14.05 3.40
C LYS A 41 -14.78 -13.51 2.06
N GLY A 42 -14.23 -14.00 0.95
CA GLY A 42 -15.08 -14.46 -0.16
C GLY A 42 -15.28 -13.60 -1.41
N GLU A 43 -14.63 -12.45 -1.60
CA GLU A 43 -14.76 -11.70 -2.87
C GLU A 43 -13.40 -11.32 -3.46
N ARG A 44 -12.99 -12.03 -4.52
CA ARG A 44 -11.71 -11.85 -5.23
C ARG A 44 -11.78 -10.88 -6.42
N LYS A 45 -12.93 -10.27 -6.69
CA LYS A 45 -13.10 -9.39 -7.85
C LYS A 45 -12.82 -7.94 -7.46
N MET A 46 -11.90 -7.31 -8.19
CA MET A 46 -11.50 -5.90 -8.02
C MET A 46 -12.69 -4.95 -8.17
N ARG A 47 -13.47 -5.10 -9.24
CA ARG A 47 -14.69 -4.32 -9.49
C ARG A 47 -15.90 -5.22 -9.62
N LYS A 48 -17.01 -4.75 -9.06
CA LYS A 48 -18.33 -5.38 -9.19
C LYS A 48 -19.29 -4.39 -9.82
N TYR A 49 -20.11 -4.90 -10.72
CA TYR A 49 -21.13 -4.13 -11.43
C TYR A 49 -22.48 -4.79 -11.19
N LYS A 50 -23.52 -3.98 -11.00
CA LYS A 50 -24.90 -4.46 -10.89
C LYS A 50 -25.47 -4.78 -12.28
N ASN A 51 -26.60 -5.50 -12.30
CA ASN A 51 -27.41 -5.70 -13.49
C ASN A 51 -27.93 -4.34 -13.97
N GLY A 52 -27.22 -3.72 -14.92
CA GLY A 52 -27.40 -2.33 -15.34
C GLY A 52 -26.09 -1.58 -15.60
N GLY A 53 -24.92 -2.21 -15.39
CA GLY A 53 -23.61 -1.62 -15.71
C GLY A 53 -23.11 -0.59 -14.69
N GLN A 54 -23.89 -0.31 -13.64
CA GLN A 54 -23.48 0.58 -12.56
C GLN A 54 -22.44 -0.08 -11.66
N LEU A 55 -21.36 0.65 -11.38
CA LEU A 55 -20.32 0.25 -10.46
C LEU A 55 -20.91 0.11 -9.04
N GLU A 56 -20.77 -1.06 -8.44
CA GLU A 56 -21.30 -1.38 -7.11
C GLU A 56 -20.23 -1.28 -6.04
N THR A 57 -19.03 -1.80 -6.33
CA THR A 57 -17.95 -1.89 -5.35
C THR A 57 -16.62 -1.91 -6.08
N VAL A 58 -15.67 -1.17 -5.54
CA VAL A 58 -14.25 -1.24 -5.90
C VAL A 58 -13.46 -1.72 -4.70
N MET A 59 -12.49 -2.61 -4.93
CA MET A 59 -11.61 -3.18 -3.93
C MET A 59 -10.17 -2.73 -4.20
N CYS A 60 -9.49 -2.24 -3.18
CA CYS A 60 -8.06 -1.96 -3.27
C CYS A 60 -7.27 -3.26 -3.42
N ASN A 61 -6.40 -3.35 -4.43
CA ASN A 61 -5.58 -4.52 -4.71
C ASN A 61 -4.47 -4.74 -3.67
N CYS A 62 -4.02 -3.69 -2.97
CA CYS A 62 -2.97 -3.79 -1.96
C CYS A 62 -3.53 -4.24 -0.59
N CYS A 63 -4.49 -3.50 -0.03
CA CYS A 63 -4.98 -3.75 1.34
C CYS A 63 -6.34 -4.49 1.41
N GLY A 64 -7.05 -4.66 0.28
CA GLY A 64 -8.37 -5.29 0.26
C GLY A 64 -9.49 -4.43 0.87
N LYS A 65 -9.28 -3.12 1.04
CA LYS A 65 -10.32 -2.18 1.48
C LYS A 65 -11.42 -2.08 0.41
N LYS A 66 -12.69 -2.10 0.86
CA LYS A 66 -13.85 -1.73 0.02
C LYS A 66 -13.92 -0.22 -0.05
N ILE A 67 -13.91 0.31 -1.26
CA ILE A 67 -14.08 1.73 -1.56
C ILE A 67 -15.57 2.01 -1.72
N ILE A 68 -16.04 3.12 -1.16
CA ILE A 68 -17.45 3.52 -1.21
C ILE A 68 -17.78 4.03 -2.61
N VAL A 69 -18.77 3.40 -3.25
CA VAL A 69 -19.29 3.82 -4.56
C VAL A 69 -20.72 4.30 -4.36
N SER A 70 -21.05 5.47 -4.90
CA SER A 70 -22.42 6.00 -4.89
C SER A 70 -22.77 6.46 -6.30
N GLU A 71 -23.93 6.03 -6.80
CA GLU A 71 -24.40 6.33 -8.16
C GLU A 71 -23.44 5.88 -9.27
N GLY A 72 -22.65 4.83 -9.01
CA GLY A 72 -21.66 4.32 -9.97
C GLY A 72 -20.32 5.05 -9.98
N VAL A 73 -20.14 6.07 -9.13
CA VAL A 73 -18.89 6.82 -9.00
C VAL A 73 -18.26 6.56 -7.63
N ALA A 74 -16.94 6.36 -7.60
CA ALA A 74 -16.20 6.23 -6.35
C ALA A 74 -16.26 7.57 -5.59
N ARG A 75 -16.70 7.53 -4.32
CA ARG A 75 -16.83 8.71 -3.45
C ARG A 75 -15.61 8.89 -2.53
N GLU A 76 -14.58 8.05 -2.68
CA GLU A 76 -13.28 8.19 -2.02
C GLU A 76 -12.18 8.28 -3.09
N GLY A 77 -11.02 8.83 -2.72
CA GLY A 77 -9.83 8.83 -3.57
C GLY A 77 -9.40 7.41 -3.95
N VAL A 78 -9.44 7.12 -5.25
CA VAL A 78 -9.00 5.86 -5.83
C VAL A 78 -8.13 6.14 -7.04
N ILE A 79 -6.95 5.52 -7.09
CA ILE A 79 -6.13 5.51 -8.29
C ILE A 79 -6.40 4.21 -9.04
N SER A 80 -6.78 4.35 -10.31
CA SER A 80 -7.05 3.24 -11.21
C SER A 80 -5.95 3.19 -12.25
N ILE A 81 -5.17 2.12 -12.27
CA ILE A 81 -4.11 1.94 -13.25
C ILE A 81 -4.61 0.98 -14.33
N ASN A 82 -4.54 1.47 -15.57
CA ASN A 82 -4.75 0.69 -16.77
C ASN A 82 -3.54 0.94 -17.66
N HIS A 83 -2.56 0.04 -17.57
CA HIS A 83 -1.29 0.19 -18.26
C HIS A 83 -1.07 -0.99 -19.21
N THR A 84 -0.81 -0.67 -20.46
CA THR A 84 -0.42 -1.61 -21.50
C THR A 84 1.10 -1.57 -21.63
N TRP A 85 1.74 -2.70 -21.39
CA TRP A 85 3.18 -2.86 -21.58
C TRP A 85 3.50 -2.96 -23.07
N ASP A 86 4.51 -2.20 -23.50
CA ASP A 86 4.93 -2.13 -24.91
C ASP A 86 6.06 -3.13 -25.20
N PHE A 87 6.35 -3.30 -26.49
CA PHE A 87 7.31 -4.24 -27.08
C PHE A 87 8.70 -4.22 -26.45
N PHE A 88 9.11 -3.06 -25.93
CA PHE A 88 10.43 -2.86 -25.33
C PHE A 88 10.53 -3.28 -23.87
N SER A 89 9.47 -3.87 -23.30
CA SER A 89 9.47 -4.34 -21.92
C SER A 89 9.56 -5.86 -21.81
N GLU A 90 10.09 -6.37 -20.70
CA GLU A 90 10.04 -7.80 -20.38
C GLU A 90 8.61 -8.33 -20.19
N LYS A 91 7.64 -7.41 -20.09
CA LYS A 91 6.21 -7.67 -19.93
C LYS A 91 5.42 -7.35 -21.19
N ASP A 92 6.08 -7.34 -22.35
CA ASP A 92 5.45 -7.06 -23.63
C ASP A 92 4.14 -7.85 -23.83
N GLY A 93 3.10 -7.15 -24.29
CA GLY A 93 1.77 -7.70 -24.53
C GLY A 93 0.93 -7.92 -23.26
N GLU A 94 1.46 -7.67 -22.06
CA GLU A 94 0.67 -7.70 -20.83
C GLU A 94 -0.11 -6.40 -20.64
N ILE A 95 -1.36 -6.52 -20.17
CA ILE A 95 -2.16 -5.38 -19.72
C ILE A 95 -2.41 -5.53 -18.23
N HIS A 96 -1.98 -4.53 -17.46
CA HIS A 96 -2.10 -4.52 -16.01
C HIS A 96 -3.25 -3.60 -15.60
N HIS A 97 -4.18 -4.17 -14.82
CA HIS A 97 -5.32 -3.44 -14.27
C HIS A 97 -5.37 -3.62 -12.75
N PHE A 98 -5.30 -2.52 -12.01
CA PHE A 98 -5.46 -2.55 -10.57
C PHE A 98 -5.94 -1.21 -10.01
N ASP A 99 -6.62 -1.28 -8.87
CA ASP A 99 -7.10 -0.11 -8.13
C ASP A 99 -6.42 -0.04 -6.77
N LEU A 100 -5.97 1.16 -6.36
CA LEU A 100 -5.43 1.41 -5.02
C LEU A 100 -6.20 2.53 -4.33
N CYS A 101 -6.36 2.41 -3.01
CA CYS A 101 -6.81 3.53 -2.19
C CYS A 101 -5.66 4.51 -1.96
N GLU A 102 -6.02 5.77 -1.64
CA GLU A 102 -5.09 6.86 -1.32
C GLU A 102 -3.99 6.44 -0.33
N ASP A 103 -4.34 5.83 0.81
CA ASP A 103 -3.36 5.35 1.81
C ASP A 103 -2.29 4.39 1.21
N CYS A 104 -2.69 3.53 0.28
CA CYS A 104 -1.80 2.56 -0.36
C CYS A 104 -0.96 3.23 -1.46
N TYR A 105 -1.54 4.21 -2.15
CA TYR A 105 -0.79 5.04 -3.09
C TYR A 105 0.29 5.85 -2.37
N ASP A 106 -0.04 6.51 -1.27
CA ASP A 106 0.90 7.29 -0.46
C ASP A 106 2.06 6.43 0.05
N THR A 107 1.76 5.20 0.47
CA THR A 107 2.78 4.24 0.90
C THR A 107 3.68 3.83 -0.27
N MET A 108 3.11 3.61 -1.45
CA MET A 108 3.86 3.20 -2.65
C MET A 108 4.81 4.30 -3.13
N ILE A 109 4.35 5.55 -3.19
CA ILE A 109 5.19 6.67 -3.65
C ILE A 109 6.33 7.00 -2.68
N GLN A 110 6.21 6.63 -1.39
CA GLN A 110 7.29 6.78 -0.43
C GLN A 110 8.50 5.89 -0.73
N GLU A 111 8.30 4.77 -1.44
CA GLU A 111 9.38 3.88 -1.86
C GLU A 111 10.08 4.36 -3.14
N PHE A 112 9.55 5.39 -3.81
CA PHE A 112 10.11 5.85 -5.06
C PHE A 112 11.42 6.61 -4.81
N LYS A 113 12.45 6.28 -5.60
CA LYS A 113 13.72 7.02 -5.59
C LYS A 113 13.59 8.43 -6.13
N ILE A 114 12.66 8.62 -7.07
CA ILE A 114 12.33 9.90 -7.68
C ILE A 114 10.92 10.25 -7.21
N PRO A 115 10.69 11.41 -6.58
CA PRO A 115 9.37 11.78 -6.11
C PRO A 115 8.42 11.92 -7.30
N VAL A 116 7.14 11.63 -7.06
CA VAL A 116 6.09 11.91 -8.04
C VAL A 116 6.00 13.40 -8.31
N GLU A 117 5.88 13.75 -9.58
CA GLU A 117 5.57 15.11 -10.02
C GLU A 117 4.11 15.41 -9.68
N VAL A 118 3.88 16.52 -8.99
CA VAL A 118 2.54 16.97 -8.57
C VAL A 118 2.29 18.32 -9.21
N GLU A 119 1.30 18.36 -10.10
CA GLU A 119 0.82 19.59 -10.72
C GLU A 119 -0.58 19.92 -10.18
N GLU A 120 -0.80 21.17 -9.77
CA GLU A 120 -2.12 21.63 -9.36
C GLU A 120 -2.98 21.90 -10.61
N GLN A 121 -4.03 21.10 -10.81
CA GLN A 121 -5.05 21.42 -11.80
C GLN A 121 -6.00 22.48 -11.22
N LEU A 122 -5.91 23.71 -11.74
CA LEU A 122 -6.93 24.73 -11.51
C LEU A 122 -8.20 24.35 -12.27
N GLU A 123 -9.20 23.84 -11.55
CA GLU A 123 -10.57 23.79 -12.07
C GLU A 123 -11.05 25.23 -12.26
N TYR A 124 -11.04 25.72 -13.50
CA TYR A 124 -11.70 26.99 -13.85
C TYR A 124 -13.22 26.79 -13.68
N LEU A 125 -13.78 27.44 -12.65
CA LEU A 125 -15.23 27.54 -12.42
C LEU A 125 -15.88 28.53 -13.41
#